data_AF-A0A968FVL0-F1
#
_entry.id   AF-A0A968FVL0-F1
#
_cell.length_a   1.000
_cell.length_b   1.000
_cell.length_c   1.000
_cell.angle_alpha   90.00
_cell.angle_beta   90.00
_cell.angle_gamma   90.00
#
_symmetry.space_group_name_H-M   'P 1'
#
loop_
_entity.id
_entity.type
_entity.pdbx_description
1 polymer ?
#
loop_
_entity_poly.entity_id
_entity_poly.type
_entity_poly.pdbx_seq_one_letter_code
_entity_poly.pdbx_strand_id
1 'polypeptide(L)' 'MPYECGIIPREEARGRYPVRFATIAMLFIIFDVEVVFLYPWAVALDQLQVFGLIEMFVFILILGIAYVYIWGRGGLEWD' A
#
# COMPACT_ATOMS: atom_id res chain seq x y z
N MET A 1 21.14 -13.39 22.05
CA MET A 1 22.58 -13.05 22.23
C MET A 1 22.95 -12.10 21.10
N PRO A 2 23.57 -10.94 21.34
CA PRO A 2 23.94 -10.02 20.26
C PRO A 2 25.08 -10.63 19.45
N TYR A 3 25.01 -10.47 18.14
CA TYR A 3 25.44 -11.48 17.16
C TYR A 3 26.93 -11.92 17.18
N GLU A 4 27.88 -11.23 17.83
CA GLU A 4 29.24 -11.78 17.97
C GLU A 4 30.17 -11.00 18.95
N CYS A 5 29.85 -9.75 19.31
CA CYS A 5 30.80 -8.89 20.01
C CYS A 5 30.81 -8.95 21.56
N GLY A 6 30.08 -9.87 22.20
CA GLY A 6 30.10 -10.02 23.68
C GLY A 6 29.62 -8.82 24.51
N ILE A 7 29.27 -7.70 23.87
CA ILE A 7 28.76 -6.50 24.52
C ILE A 7 27.24 -6.58 24.56
N ILE A 8 26.71 -6.59 25.79
CA ILE A 8 25.26 -6.55 26.03
C ILE A 8 24.79 -5.12 25.74
N PRO A 9 23.92 -4.90 24.74
CA PRO A 9 23.45 -3.57 24.40
C PRO A 9 22.72 -2.97 25.60
N ARG A 10 23.17 -1.79 26.03
CA ARG A 10 22.68 -1.06 27.21
C ARG A 10 21.47 -0.17 26.89
N GLU A 11 21.24 0.14 25.61
CA GLU A 11 20.13 0.96 25.12
C GLU A 11 19.13 0.12 24.33
N GLU A 12 17.85 0.49 24.42
CA GLU A 12 16.81 -0.05 23.54
C GLU A 12 17.17 0.26 22.08
N ALA A 13 17.07 -0.73 21.20
CA ALA A 13 17.33 -0.60 19.75
C ALA A 13 16.24 0.23 19.03
N ARG A 14 15.77 1.33 19.62
CA ARG A 14 14.83 2.28 19.02
C ARG A 14 15.61 3.34 18.25
N GLY A 15 16.10 2.94 17.08
CA GLY A 15 16.60 3.88 16.09
C GLY A 15 15.49 4.75 15.51
N ARG A 16 15.85 5.91 14.94
CA ARG A 16 14.91 6.73 14.18
C ARG A 16 14.62 6.06 12.84
N TYR A 17 13.42 5.51 12.70
CA TYR A 17 12.99 4.91 11.44
C TYR A 17 12.59 6.01 10.45
N PRO A 18 13.07 5.95 9.20
CA PRO A 18 12.67 6.90 8.18
C PRO A 18 11.20 6.67 7.77
N VAL A 19 10.44 7.77 7.64
CA VAL A 19 8.99 7.76 7.37
C VAL A 19 8.57 7.02 6.09
N ARG A 20 9.51 6.83 5.16
CA ARG A 20 9.31 6.10 3.90
C ARG A 20 8.75 4.68 4.08
N PHE A 21 9.14 3.97 5.15
CA PHE A 21 8.58 2.65 5.44
C PHE A 21 7.09 2.71 5.77
N ALA A 22 6.64 3.76 6.44
CA ALA A 22 5.22 3.98 6.73
C ALA A 22 4.46 4.34 5.45
N THR A 23 5.04 5.14 4.55
CA THR A 23 4.44 5.49 3.26
C THR A 23 4.19 4.23 2.41
N ILE A 24 5.19 3.36 2.29
CA ILE A 24 5.07 2.10 1.54
C ILE A 24 4.04 1.16 2.21
N ALA A 25 4.06 1.04 3.53
CA ALA A 25 3.10 0.22 4.26
C ALA A 25 1.65 0.73 4.06
N MET A 26 1.46 2.04 4.11
CA MET A 26 0.15 2.67 3.87
C MET A 26 -0.34 2.43 2.43
N LEU A 27 0.54 2.59 1.44
CA LEU A 27 0.26 2.26 0.04
C LEU A 27 -0.12 0.79 -0.14
N PHE A 28 0.61 -0.12 0.49
CA PHE A 28 0.31 -1.55 0.45
C PHE A 28 -1.07 -1.85 1.04
N ILE A 29 -1.42 -1.23 2.19
CA ILE A 29 -2.75 -1.39 2.80
C ILE A 29 -3.85 -0.90 1.87
N ILE A 30 -3.68 0.28 1.25
CA ILE A 30 -4.68 0.83 0.32
C ILE A 30 -4.87 -0.08 -0.89
N PHE A 31 -3.76 -0.57 -1.47
CA PHE A 31 -3.79 -1.48 -2.60
C PHE A 31 -4.41 -2.84 -2.25
N ASP A 32 -4.11 -3.39 -1.07
CA ASP A 32 -4.70 -4.65 -0.61
C ASP A 32 -6.22 -4.51 -0.44
N VAL A 33 -6.67 -3.39 0.13
CA VAL A 33 -8.10 -3.07 0.23
C VAL A 33 -8.75 -2.94 -1.15
N GLU A 34 -8.10 -2.28 -2.11
CA GLU A 34 -8.58 -2.20 -3.50
C GLU A 34 -8.82 -3.59 -4.10
N VAL A 35 -7.88 -4.52 -3.92
CA VAL A 35 -8.00 -5.90 -4.40
C VAL A 35 -9.13 -6.64 -3.70
N VAL A 36 -9.32 -6.44 -2.38
CA VAL A 36 -10.44 -7.03 -1.64
C VAL A 36 -11.79 -6.58 -2.20
N PHE A 37 -11.92 -5.33 -2.66
CA PHE A 37 -13.15 -4.85 -3.32
C PHE A 37 -13.31 -5.37 -4.75
N LEU A 38 -12.20 -5.61 -5.47
CA LEU A 38 -12.22 -6.18 -6.81
C LEU A 38 -12.74 -7.64 -6.83
N TYR A 39 -12.48 -8.43 -5.79
CA TYR A 39 -12.92 -9.83 -5.72
C TYR A 39 -14.43 -10.04 -5.83
N PRO A 40 -15.29 -9.46 -4.96
CA PRO A 40 -16.73 -9.66 -5.04
C PRO A 40 -17.32 -9.10 -6.34
N TRP A 41 -16.77 -8.00 -6.85
CA TRP A 41 -17.15 -7.49 -8.16
C TRP A 41 -16.85 -8.49 -9.27
N ALA A 42 -15.64 -9.07 -9.29
CA ALA A 42 -15.23 -10.06 -10.30
C ALA A 42 -16.13 -11.31 -10.27
N VAL A 43 -16.56 -11.74 -9.08
CA VAL A 43 -17.50 -12.86 -8.91
C VAL A 43 -18.92 -12.49 -9.35
N ALA A 44 -19.36 -11.24 -9.15
CA ALA A 44 -20.70 -10.77 -9.48
C ALA A 44 -20.84 -10.16 -10.89
N LEU A 45 -19.80 -10.27 -11.73
CA LEU A 45 -19.75 -9.69 -13.08
C LEU A 45 -20.96 -10.04 -13.96
N ASP A 46 -21.48 -11.26 -13.82
CA ASP A 46 -22.60 -11.76 -14.62
C ASP A 46 -23.91 -10.99 -14.36
N GLN A 47 -24.11 -10.48 -13.13
CA GLN A 47 -25.33 -9.76 -12.76
C GLN A 47 -25.22 -8.25 -12.99
N LEU A 48 -24.02 -7.67 -12.88
CA LEU A 48 -23.80 -6.22 -12.96
C LEU A 48 -23.59 -5.72 -14.40
N GLN A 49 -23.24 -6.60 -15.35
CA GLN A 49 -23.03 -6.30 -16.77
C GLN A 49 -22.26 -4.97 -16.99
N VAL A 50 -22.80 -4.06 -17.81
CA VAL A 50 -22.14 -2.79 -18.17
C VAL A 50 -22.07 -1.80 -17.01
N PHE A 51 -23.05 -1.84 -16.09
CA PHE A 51 -23.08 -0.93 -14.94
C PHE A 51 -21.91 -1.19 -14.00
N GLY A 52 -21.64 -2.46 -13.67
CA GLY A 52 -20.49 -2.81 -12.84
C GLY A 52 -19.15 -2.51 -13.50
N LEU A 53 -19.08 -2.55 -14.83
CA LEU A 53 -17.85 -2.20 -15.54
C LEU A 53 -17.53 -0.70 -15.40
N ILE A 54 -18.54 0.17 -15.47
CA ILE A 54 -18.37 1.61 -15.26
C ILE A 54 -18.01 1.91 -13.81
N GLU A 55 -18.70 1.32 -12.85
CA GLU A 55 -18.41 1.52 -11.43
C GLU A 55 -16.97 1.12 -11.09
N MET A 56 -16.50 -0.03 -11.59
CA MET A 56 -15.12 -0.43 -11.34
C MET A 56 -14.09 0.41 -12.07
N PHE A 57 -14.39 0.85 -13.29
CA PHE A 57 -13.51 1.76 -13.99
C PHE A 57 -13.32 3.06 -13.20
N VAL A 58 -14.42 3.63 -12.67
CA VAL A 58 -14.37 4.84 -11.84
C VAL A 58 -13.60 4.59 -10.54
N PHE A 59 -13.82 3.46 -9.86
CA PHE A 59 -13.13 3.11 -8.62
C PHE A 59 -11.60 3.00 -8.82
N ILE A 60 -11.16 2.25 -9.84
CA ILE A 60 -9.74 2.11 -10.18
C ILE A 60 -9.15 3.48 -10.54
N LEU A 61 -9.88 4.32 -11.27
CA LEU A 61 -9.38 5.62 -11.72
C LEU A 61 -9.16 6.58 -10.54
N ILE A 62 -10.07 6.59 -9.56
CA ILE A 62 -9.94 7.41 -8.34
C ILE A 62 -8.69 6.99 -7.54
N LEU A 63 -8.49 5.70 -7.31
CA LEU A 63 -7.34 5.17 -6.59
C LEU A 63 -6.03 5.35 -7.38
N GLY A 64 -6.09 5.17 -8.70
CA GLY A 64 -4.98 5.43 -9.61
C GLY A 64 -4.50 6.87 -9.56
N ILE A 65 -5.41 7.85 -9.49
CA ILE A 65 -5.05 9.27 -9.30
C ILE A 65 -4.32 9.46 -7.97
N ALA A 66 -4.81 8.86 -6.88
CA ALA A 66 -4.15 8.95 -5.58
C ALA A 66 -2.74 8.34 -5.62
N TYR A 67 -2.57 7.21 -6.31
CA TYR A 67 -1.26 6.57 -6.50
C TYR A 67 -0.29 7.45 -7.29
N VAL A 68 -0.74 8.01 -8.42
CA VAL A 68 0.05 8.93 -9.25
C VAL A 68 0.44 10.19 -8.47
N TYR A 69 -0.46 10.71 -7.64
CA TYR A 69 -0.16 11.87 -6.79
C TYR A 69 0.97 11.55 -5.78
N ILE A 70 0.92 10.39 -5.13
CA ILE A 70 1.96 9.97 -4.18
C ILE A 70 3.30 9.74 -4.88
N TRP A 71 3.27 9.14 -6.08
CA TRP A 71 4.44 8.98 -6.93
C TRP A 71 5.09 10.33 -7.24
N GLY A 72 4.30 11.31 -7.70
CA GLY A 72 4.80 12.65 -8.03
C GLY A 72 5.36 13.43 -6.83
N ARG A 73 5.03 13.03 -5.59
CA ARG A 73 5.58 13.61 -4.36
C ARG A 73 6.84 12.88 -3.85
N GLY A 74 7.40 11.95 -4.62
CA GLY A 74 8.59 11.20 -4.23
C GLY A 74 8.34 10.19 -3.10
N GLY A 75 7.08 9.79 -2.88
CA GLY A 75 6.73 8.78 -1.86
C GLY A 75 7.31 7.39 -2.14
N LEU A 76 7.87 7.18 -3.33
CA LEU A 76 8.43 5.93 -3.84
C LEU A 76 9.93 6.03 -4.21
N GLU A 77 10.58 7.18 -4.02
CA GLU A 77 12.01 7.35 -4.34
C GLU A 77 12.90 6.76 -3.24
N TRP A 78 14.01 6.14 -3.66
CA TRP A 78 14.99 5.46 -2.81
C TRP A 78 16.38 6.09 -3.00
N ASP A 79 16.69 7.09 -2.19
CA ASP A 79 18.06 7.59 -1.91
C ASP A 79 18.37 7.42 -0.41
#